data_AF-A0A7C7XDU5-F1
#
_entry.id   AF-A0A7C7XDU5-F1
#
_cell.length_a   1.000
_cell.length_b   1.000
_cell.length_c   1.000
_cell.angle_alpha   90.00
_cell.angle_beta   90.00
_cell.angle_gamma   90.00
#
_symmetry.space_group_name_H-M   'P 1'
#
loop_
_entity.id
_entity.type
_entity.pdbx_description
1 polymer ?
#
loop_
_entity_poly.entity_id
_entity_poly.type
_entity_poly.pdbx_seq_one_letter_code
_entity_poly.pdbx_strand_id
1 'polypeptide(L)' 'MFHELSNPVKFQQFQTDGYTICWKNGLDLAPEYLFFLAFRNDPTWQQQFFDWGYLKLEATEAAA' A
#
# COMPACT_ATOMS: atom_id res chain seq x y z
N MET A 1 -14.25 10.07 2.40
CA MET A 1 -14.31 8.64 2.77
C MET A 1 -13.21 8.28 3.76
N PHE A 2 -11.92 8.39 3.41
CA PHE A 2 -10.80 8.08 4.32
C PHE A 2 -10.65 8.99 5.56
N HIS A 3 -11.23 10.19 5.57
CA HIS A 3 -11.15 11.12 6.71
C HIS A 3 -11.66 10.50 8.04
N GLU A 4 -12.59 9.55 7.98
CA GLU A 4 -13.06 8.87 9.19
C GLU A 4 -11.98 8.02 9.87
N LEU A 5 -11.02 7.52 9.09
CA LEU A 5 -9.90 6.72 9.59
C LEU A 5 -8.83 7.57 10.29
N SER A 6 -8.92 8.91 10.23
CA SER A 6 -8.09 9.80 11.04
C SER A 6 -8.44 9.74 12.53
N ASN A 7 -9.62 9.21 12.89
CA ASN A 7 -9.97 8.95 14.29
C ASN A 7 -9.38 7.60 14.74
N PRO A 8 -8.48 7.55 15.74
CA PRO A 8 -7.82 6.31 16.17
C PRO A 8 -8.79 5.23 16.65
N VAL A 9 -9.93 5.61 17.24
CA VAL A 9 -10.94 4.66 17.72
C VAL A 9 -11.65 3.99 16.54
N LYS A 10 -11.93 4.73 15.46
CA LYS A 10 -12.48 4.16 14.21
C LYS A 10 -11.42 3.36 13.45
N PHE A 11 -10.19 3.85 13.42
CA PHE A 11 -9.07 3.18 12.74
C PHE A 11 -8.83 1.77 13.29
N GLN A 12 -8.82 1.60 14.61
CA GLN A 12 -8.58 0.29 15.26
C GLN A 12 -9.68 -0.75 15.00
N GLN A 13 -10.82 -0.36 14.42
CA GLN A 13 -11.93 -1.26 14.13
C GLN A 13 -11.84 -1.93 12.75
N PHE A 14 -10.61 -2.14 12.26
CA PHE A 14 -10.39 -2.92 11.04
C PHE A 14 -10.52 -4.41 11.33
N GLN A 15 -10.79 -5.17 10.27
CA GLN A 15 -10.78 -6.62 10.26
C GLN A 15 -10.15 -7.10 8.96
N THR A 16 -9.74 -8.36 8.90
CA THR A 16 -9.31 -8.97 7.64
C THR A 16 -10.50 -9.61 6.94
N ASP A 17 -10.64 -9.36 5.64
CA ASP A 17 -11.54 -10.07 4.74
C ASP A 17 -10.71 -10.70 3.62
N GLY A 18 -10.54 -12.02 3.69
CA GLY A 18 -9.56 -12.73 2.87
C GLY A 18 -8.14 -12.18 3.07
N TYR A 19 -7.57 -11.61 2.01
CA TYR A 19 -6.24 -10.99 2.01
C TYR A 19 -6.29 -9.47 2.17
N THR A 20 -7.42 -8.87 2.50
CA THR A 20 -7.58 -7.41 2.54
C THR A 20 -7.90 -6.93 3.95
N ILE A 21 -7.37 -5.76 4.34
CA ILE A 21 -7.73 -5.08 5.60
C ILE A 21 -8.94 -4.18 5.32
N CYS A 22 -10.05 -4.39 6.01
CA CYS A 22 -11.33 -3.74 5.72
C CYS A 22 -11.94 -3.07 6.95
N TRP A 23 -12.68 -1.99 6.73
CA TRP A 23 -13.52 -1.30 7.72
C TRP A 23 -15.00 -1.42 7.37
N LYS A 24 -15.87 -1.26 8.38
CA LYS A 24 -17.34 -1.36 8.21
C LYS A 24 -17.95 -0.34 7.25
N ASN A 25 -17.25 0.76 6.97
CA ASN A 25 -17.69 1.78 6.01
C ASN A 25 -17.31 1.44 4.55
N GLY A 26 -16.82 0.22 4.29
CA GLY A 26 -16.46 -0.25 2.95
C GLY A 26 -15.10 0.21 2.46
N LEU A 27 -14.30 0.86 3.32
CA LEU A 27 -12.90 1.14 3.02
C LEU A 27 -12.06 -0.12 3.19
N ASP A 28 -11.11 -0.30 2.30
CA ASP A 28 -10.20 -1.42 2.30
C ASP A 28 -8.75 -1.00 1.98
N LEU A 29 -7.80 -1.82 2.42
CA LEU A 29 -6.37 -1.66 2.17
C LEU A 29 -5.77 -3.01 1.82
N ALA A 30 -5.11 -3.06 0.66
CA ALA A 30 -4.28 -4.20 0.27
C ALA A 30 -3.01 -4.26 1.15
N PRO A 31 -2.74 -5.38 1.84
CA PRO A 31 -1.53 -5.56 2.62
C PRO A 31 -0.24 -5.41 1.80
N GLU A 32 -0.25 -5.80 0.53
CA GLU A 32 0.89 -5.64 -0.39
C GLU A 32 1.23 -4.17 -0.62
N TYR A 33 0.21 -3.30 -0.71
CA TYR A 33 0.42 -1.87 -0.84
C TYR A 33 0.96 -1.26 0.46
N LEU A 34 0.48 -1.70 1.63
CA LEU A 34 1.06 -1.30 2.92
C LEU A 34 2.52 -1.74 3.04
N PHE A 35 2.82 -2.96 2.61
CA PHE A 35 4.17 -3.50 2.59
C PHE A 35 5.07 -2.67 1.66
N PHE A 36 4.59 -2.33 0.46
CA PHE A 36 5.28 -1.40 -0.43
C PHE A 36 5.55 -0.05 0.23
N LEU A 37 4.55 0.60 0.83
CA LEU A 37 4.76 1.90 1.50
C LEU A 37 5.80 1.84 2.62
N ALA A 38 5.82 0.75 3.39
CA ALA A 38 6.77 0.55 4.49
C ALA A 38 8.21 0.30 4.00
N PHE A 39 8.38 -0.40 2.88
CA PHE A 39 9.66 -0.93 2.44
C PHE A 39 10.13 -0.45 1.06
N ARG A 40 9.45 0.51 0.42
CA ARG A 40 9.78 1.00 -0.94
C ARG A 40 11.22 1.48 -1.15
N ASN A 41 11.91 1.87 -0.07
CA ASN A 41 13.30 2.33 -0.12
C ASN A 41 14.32 1.22 0.22
N ASP A 42 13.85 0.04 0.62
CA ASP A 42 14.70 -1.11 0.91
C ASP A 42 15.06 -1.81 -0.43
N PRO A 43 16.36 -1.93 -0.76
CA PRO A 43 16.80 -2.56 -2.01
C PRO A 43 16.40 -4.04 -2.11
N THR A 44 16.15 -4.71 -0.98
CA THR A 44 15.79 -6.14 -0.92
C THR A 44 14.49 -6.44 -1.67
N TRP A 45 13.57 -5.49 -1.69
CA TRP A 45 12.19 -5.71 -2.17
C TRP A 45 11.91 -5.12 -3.55
N GLN A 46 12.90 -4.48 -4.19
CA GLN A 46 12.70 -3.76 -5.46
C GLN A 46 12.15 -4.66 -6.57
N GLN A 47 12.67 -5.89 -6.71
CA GLN A 47 12.15 -6.83 -7.70
C GLN A 47 10.70 -7.22 -7.41
N GLN A 48 10.36 -7.49 -6.15
CA GLN A 48 8.99 -7.82 -5.75
C GLN A 48 8.01 -6.68 -6.05
N PHE A 49 8.42 -5.43 -5.80
CA PHE A 49 7.60 -4.26 -6.09
C PHE A 49 7.44 -3.97 -7.59
N PHE A 50 8.46 -4.31 -8.38
CA PHE A 50 8.36 -4.31 -9.83
C PHE A 50 7.38 -5.38 -10.32
N ASP A 51 7.48 -6.61 -9.81
CA ASP A 51 6.60 -7.72 -10.19
C ASP A 51 5.13 -7.45 -9.80
N TRP A 52 4.89 -6.75 -8.68
CA TRP A 52 3.58 -6.27 -8.27
C TRP A 52 3.10 -5.04 -9.06
N GLY A 53 3.96 -4.40 -9.85
CA GLY A 53 3.63 -3.21 -10.64
C GLY A 53 3.58 -1.90 -9.85
N TYR A 54 4.08 -1.87 -8.62
CA TYR A 54 4.18 -0.65 -7.81
C TYR A 54 5.36 0.24 -8.22
N LEU A 55 6.41 -0.36 -8.76
CA LEU A 55 7.48 0.35 -9.44
C LEU A 55 7.21 0.34 -10.93
N LYS A 56 7.27 1.51 -11.56
CA LYS A 56 7.37 1.61 -13.00
C LYS A 56 8.85 1.72 -13.35
N LEU A 57 9.24 1.17 -14.49
CA LEU A 57 10.45 1.63 -15.16
C LEU A 57 10.23 3.13 -15.40
N GLU A 58 10.83 3.97 -14.57
CA GLU A 58 11.18 5.31 -14.99
C GLU A 58 12.03 5.09 -16.25
N ALA A 59 11.48 5.45 -17.41
CA ALA A 59 12.32 5.62 -18.58
C ALA A 59 13.35 6.64 -18.14
N THR A 60 14.59 6.18 -17.95
CA THR A 60 15.71 7.03 -17.60
C THR A 60 15.74 8.16 -18.63
N GLU A 61 15.37 9.37 -18.23
CA GLU A 61 15.85 10.58 -18.90
C GLU A 61 17.35 10.70 -18.58
N ALA A 62 18.11 9.78 -19.18
CA ALA A 62 19.52 9.95 -19.46
C ALA A 62 19.62 10.48 -20.89
N ALA A 63 19.27 11.76 -21.09
CA ALA A 63 19.79 12.62 -22.15
C ALA A 63 19.12 14.01 -22.14
N ALA A 64 19.71 14.98 -21.43
CA ALA A 64 19.82 16.38 -21.84
C ALA A 64 20.92 17.07 -21.03
#